data_AF-Q5F704-F1
#
_entry.id   AF-Q5F704-F1
#
_cell.length_a   1.000
_cell.length_b   1.000
_cell.length_c   1.000
_cell.angle_alpha   90.00
_cell.angle_beta   90.00
_cell.angle_gamma   90.00
#
_symmetry.space_group_name_H-M   'P 1'
#
loop_
_entity.id
_entity.type
_entity.pdbx_description
1 polymer ?
#
loop_
_entity_poly.entity_id
_entity_poly.type
_entity_poly.pdbx_seq_one_letter_code
_entity_poly.pdbx_strand_id
1 'polypeptide(L)'
;MVKTADGYKAIAHIQTGEHVFAKDETSGKTGYKPVTARYGNPYQETVYIKVSDGIGNSQTLISNRIHPFYSDGKWIKAEDLKAGSRLLSESGRTQTVRNTVVKPKPLKAYNLTVADWHTYFVKGNQAETEGVWVHNSCPPKRTGSSKNEKHGDGGRSQISAESKIAELTNKIIPGMSKNERLKIKQKIKNIAKNANRKTKGEEHGRRGR
;
A
#
# COMPACT_ATOMS: atom_id res chain seq x y z
N MET A 1 13.80 7.97 4.66
CA MET A 1 13.71 8.74 3.40
C MET A 1 12.71 8.04 2.48
N VAL A 2 12.05 8.77 1.58
CA VAL A 2 11.09 8.28 0.59
C VAL A 2 11.69 8.44 -0.80
N LYS A 3 11.49 7.46 -1.67
CA LYS A 3 11.95 7.51 -3.07
C LYS A 3 11.09 8.47 -3.90
N THR A 4 11.70 9.48 -4.49
CA THR A 4 11.12 10.44 -5.46
C THR A 4 11.86 10.34 -6.79
N ALA A 5 11.40 11.07 -7.82
CA ALA A 5 12.06 11.09 -9.12
C ALA A 5 13.49 11.64 -9.04
N ASP A 6 13.72 12.64 -8.19
CA ASP A 6 15.01 13.31 -8.00
C ASP A 6 15.91 12.63 -6.94
N GLY A 7 15.59 11.40 -6.53
CA GLY A 7 16.35 10.64 -5.54
C GLY A 7 15.58 10.39 -4.26
N TYR A 8 16.25 10.39 -3.11
CA TYR A 8 15.58 10.16 -1.82
C TYR A 8 15.41 11.47 -1.07
N LYS A 9 14.20 11.69 -0.56
CA LYS A 9 13.85 12.88 0.21
C LYS A 9 13.36 12.48 1.60
N ALA A 10 13.63 13.30 2.62
CA ALA A 10 13.12 13.00 3.95
C ALA A 10 11.58 13.08 3.94
N ILE A 11 10.91 12.13 4.59
CA ILE A 11 9.44 12.06 4.60
C ILE A 11 8.80 13.34 5.19
N ALA A 12 9.49 14.00 6.12
CA ALA A 12 9.09 15.27 6.72
C ALA A 12 9.16 16.46 5.75
N HIS A 13 9.80 16.31 4.59
CA HIS A 13 9.93 17.36 3.56
C HIS A 13 9.14 17.05 2.29
N ILE A 14 8.54 15.87 2.16
CA ILE A 14 7.62 15.56 1.06
C ILE A 14 6.38 16.45 1.20
N GLN A 15 5.89 17.00 0.09
CA GLN A 15 4.69 17.83 0.03
C GLN A 15 3.59 17.18 -0.82
N THR A 16 2.34 17.61 -0.61
CA THR A 16 1.23 17.24 -1.50
C THR A 16 1.52 17.72 -2.92
N GLY A 17 1.25 16.88 -3.92
CA GLY A 17 1.57 17.12 -5.34
C GLY A 17 2.93 16.58 -5.78
N GLU A 18 3.87 16.35 -4.85
CA GLU A 18 5.11 15.65 -5.17
C GLU A 18 4.84 14.20 -5.55
N HIS A 19 5.71 13.64 -6.39
CA HIS A 19 5.57 12.27 -6.85
C HIS A 19 6.55 11.34 -6.14
N VAL A 20 6.03 10.23 -5.63
CA VAL A 20 6.82 9.19 -4.94
C VAL A 20 6.76 7.91 -5.73
N PHE A 21 7.85 7.14 -5.69
CA PHE A 21 7.88 5.83 -6.30
C PHE A 21 6.97 4.89 -5.51
N ALA A 22 6.06 4.25 -6.21
CA ALA A 22 5.02 3.41 -5.66
C ALA A 22 4.86 2.15 -6.52
N LYS A 23 4.17 1.16 -5.97
CA LYS A 23 3.88 -0.10 -6.66
C LYS A 23 2.43 -0.48 -6.42
N ASP A 24 1.73 -0.78 -7.49
CA ASP A 24 0.36 -1.28 -7.40
C ASP A 24 0.37 -2.69 -6.80
N GLU A 25 -0.44 -2.91 -5.78
CA GLU A 25 -0.57 -4.22 -5.15
C GLU A 25 -1.19 -5.26 -6.06
N THR A 26 -2.10 -4.84 -6.93
CA THR A 26 -2.87 -5.75 -7.76
C THR A 26 -2.09 -6.19 -9.00
N SER A 27 -1.59 -5.22 -9.77
CA SER A 27 -0.91 -5.47 -11.04
C SER A 27 0.60 -5.62 -10.91
N GLY A 28 1.18 -5.24 -9.77
CA GLY A 28 2.63 -5.22 -9.56
C GLY A 28 3.36 -4.11 -10.32
N LYS A 29 2.64 -3.28 -11.09
CA LYS A 29 3.22 -2.14 -11.83
C LYS A 29 3.84 -1.14 -10.87
N THR A 30 5.01 -0.64 -11.23
CA THR A 30 5.71 0.42 -10.50
C THR A 30 5.65 1.73 -11.27
N GLY A 31 5.84 2.84 -10.57
CA GLY A 31 5.78 4.17 -11.16
C GLY A 31 5.68 5.27 -10.11
N TYR A 32 5.78 6.50 -10.58
CA TYR A 32 5.70 7.68 -9.73
C TYR A 32 4.25 8.14 -9.60
N LYS A 33 3.77 8.28 -8.36
CA LYS A 33 2.38 8.66 -8.04
C LYS A 33 2.35 9.90 -7.16
N PRO A 34 1.38 10.81 -7.38
CA PRO A 34 1.28 12.02 -6.59
C PRO A 34 0.89 11.70 -5.14
N VAL A 35 1.50 12.42 -4.22
CA VAL A 35 1.10 12.47 -2.81
C VAL A 35 -0.12 13.37 -2.70
N THR A 36 -1.21 12.84 -2.16
CA THR A 36 -2.48 13.57 -1.98
C THR A 36 -2.63 14.14 -0.56
N ALA A 37 -1.92 13.56 0.42
CA ALA A 37 -1.89 14.07 1.78
C ALA A 37 -0.62 13.63 2.53
N ARG A 38 -0.22 14.40 3.53
CA ARG A 38 0.85 14.05 4.48
C ARG A 38 0.37 14.21 5.91
N TYR A 39 0.68 13.23 6.74
CA TYR A 39 0.36 13.23 8.17
C TYR A 39 1.65 13.14 8.99
N GLY A 40 1.62 13.67 10.21
CA GLY A 40 2.72 13.58 11.16
C GLY A 40 2.21 13.46 12.59
N ASN A 41 2.36 12.28 13.19
CA ASN A 41 1.80 11.96 14.50
C ASN A 41 2.91 11.60 15.50
N PRO A 42 2.83 12.07 16.77
CA PRO A 42 3.73 11.64 17.81
C PRO A 42 3.38 10.23 18.32
N TYR A 43 4.40 9.48 18.71
CA TYR A 43 4.32 8.18 19.37
C TYR A 43 5.31 8.16 20.55
N GLN A 44 4.98 7.44 21.62
CA GLN A 44 5.84 7.32 22.80
C GLN A 44 6.98 6.30 22.63
N GLU A 45 6.88 5.47 21.60
CA GLU A 45 7.81 4.38 21.32
C GLU A 45 8.25 4.41 19.86
N THR A 46 9.47 3.93 19.63
CA THR A 46 10.09 3.82 18.31
C THR A 46 10.42 2.37 18.02
N VAL A 47 10.06 1.88 16.83
CA VAL A 47 10.51 0.58 16.30
C VAL A 47 11.74 0.79 15.43
N TYR A 48 12.79 0.03 15.72
CA TYR A 48 14.02 -0.05 14.95
C TYR A 48 14.10 -1.40 14.25
N ILE A 49 14.13 -1.41 12.93
CA ILE A 49 14.21 -2.63 12.13
C ILE A 49 15.55 -2.62 11.39
N LYS A 50 16.45 -3.54 11.75
CA LYS A 50 17.71 -3.76 11.03
C LYS A 50 17.48 -4.73 9.88
N VAL A 51 17.92 -4.33 8.69
CA VAL A 51 17.69 -5.07 7.44
C VAL A 51 19.02 -5.19 6.68
N SER A 52 19.22 -6.30 5.98
CA SER A 52 20.39 -6.55 5.13
C SER A 52 19.97 -7.13 3.78
N ASP A 53 20.65 -6.75 2.71
CA ASP A 53 20.40 -7.26 1.35
C ASP A 53 21.12 -8.58 1.03
N GLY A 54 21.93 -9.09 1.97
CA GLY A 54 22.67 -10.34 1.83
C GLY A 54 23.99 -10.24 1.06
N ILE A 55 24.36 -9.05 0.55
CA ILE A 55 25.63 -8.83 -0.18
C ILE A 55 26.57 -7.83 0.53
N GLY A 56 26.39 -7.67 1.83
CA GLY A 56 27.25 -6.83 2.68
C GLY A 56 26.65 -5.48 3.05
N ASN A 57 25.58 -5.03 2.40
CA ASN A 57 24.94 -3.77 2.73
C ASN A 57 23.87 -3.94 3.81
N SER A 58 23.64 -2.87 4.57
CA SER A 58 22.60 -2.85 5.59
C SER A 58 21.88 -1.51 5.71
N GLN A 59 20.74 -1.55 6.40
CA GLN A 59 20.04 -0.35 6.81
C GLN A 59 19.29 -0.54 8.13
N THR A 60 19.01 0.59 8.79
CA THR A 60 18.04 0.64 9.89
C THR A 60 16.83 1.47 9.45
N LEU A 61 15.66 0.86 9.50
CA LEU A 61 14.38 1.53 9.31
C LEU A 61 13.82 1.93 10.67
N ILE A 62 13.26 3.14 10.73
CA ILE A 62 12.66 3.71 11.94
C ILE A 62 11.19 3.93 11.66
N SER A 63 10.32 3.36 12.49
CA SER A 63 8.88 3.44 12.31
C SER A 63 8.13 3.47 13.66
N ASN A 64 6.83 3.73 13.61
CA ASN A 64 5.93 3.41 14.71
C ASN A 64 5.64 1.89 14.71
N ARG A 65 4.91 1.40 15.72
CA ARG A 65 4.54 -0.02 15.85
C ARG A 65 3.67 -0.56 14.71
N ILE A 66 2.73 0.25 14.23
CA ILE A 66 1.60 -0.22 13.42
C ILE A 66 1.80 -0.08 11.90
N HIS A 67 2.87 0.59 11.46
CA HIS A 67 3.06 0.89 10.04
C HIS A 67 3.30 -0.42 9.26
N PRO A 68 2.55 -0.68 8.17
CA PRO A 68 2.69 -1.93 7.44
C PRO A 68 3.88 -1.95 6.49
N PHE A 69 4.68 -3.02 6.58
CA PHE A 69 5.74 -3.39 5.66
C PHE A 69 5.33 -4.64 4.88
N TYR A 70 5.66 -4.71 3.59
CA TYR A 70 5.39 -5.91 2.81
C TYR A 70 6.45 -6.96 3.11
N SER A 71 6.03 -8.12 3.59
CA SER A 71 6.90 -9.28 3.83
C SER A 71 6.17 -10.56 3.46
N ASP A 72 6.84 -11.44 2.71
CA ASP A 72 6.38 -12.81 2.46
C ASP A 72 4.94 -12.93 1.95
N GLY A 73 4.55 -12.04 1.04
CA GLY A 73 3.21 -12.06 0.42
C GLY A 73 2.11 -11.33 1.18
N LYS A 74 2.43 -10.66 2.29
CA LYS A 74 1.45 -9.97 3.14
C LYS A 74 2.00 -8.70 3.77
N TRP A 75 1.09 -7.85 4.21
CA TRP A 75 1.43 -6.68 5.03
C TRP A 75 1.59 -7.08 6.50
N ILE A 76 2.73 -6.75 7.08
CA ILE A 76 3.08 -7.03 8.48
C ILE A 76 3.36 -5.69 9.17
N LYS A 77 2.83 -5.49 10.38
CA LYS A 77 3.14 -4.30 11.17
C LYS A 77 4.62 -4.26 11.51
N ALA A 78 5.18 -3.06 11.63
CA ALA A 78 6.59 -2.87 11.99
C ALA A 78 7.02 -3.67 13.24
N GLU A 79 6.18 -3.68 14.29
CA GLU A 79 6.49 -4.41 15.53
C GLU A 79 6.44 -5.94 15.39
N ASP A 80 5.71 -6.44 14.40
CA ASP A 80 5.49 -7.87 14.16
C ASP A 80 6.54 -8.48 13.20
N LEU A 81 7.43 -7.66 12.63
CA LEU A 81 8.53 -8.13 11.80
C LEU A 81 9.55 -8.90 12.65
N LYS A 82 9.90 -10.11 12.22
CA LYS A 82 10.82 -10.99 12.92
C LYS A 82 12.12 -11.16 12.13
N ALA A 83 13.19 -11.59 12.81
CA ALA A 83 14.40 -12.01 12.13
C ALA A 83 14.05 -13.10 11.08
N GLY A 84 14.56 -12.94 9.86
CA GLY A 84 14.24 -13.80 8.72
C GLY A 84 13.07 -13.33 7.84
N SER A 85 12.26 -12.36 8.28
CA SER A 85 11.26 -11.72 7.42
C SER A 85 11.90 -11.09 6.18
N ARG A 86 11.26 -11.24 5.02
CA ARG A 86 11.78 -10.82 3.71
C ARG A 86 11.01 -9.62 3.17
N LEU A 87 11.62 -8.44 3.24
CA LEU A 87 11.07 -7.20 2.73
C LEU A 87 11.34 -7.04 1.24
N LEU A 88 10.37 -6.52 0.51
CA LEU A 88 10.50 -6.26 -0.93
C LEU A 88 11.16 -4.89 -1.18
N SER A 89 12.22 -4.86 -2.00
CA SER A 89 12.90 -3.63 -2.40
C SER A 89 12.31 -3.01 -3.67
N GLU A 90 12.76 -1.80 -4.01
CA GLU A 90 12.40 -1.07 -5.23
C GLU A 90 12.65 -1.88 -6.51
N SER A 91 13.77 -2.60 -6.59
CA SER A 91 14.11 -3.47 -7.74
C SER A 91 13.36 -4.82 -7.73
N GLY A 92 12.52 -5.07 -6.74
CA GLY A 92 11.85 -6.36 -6.54
C GLY A 92 12.74 -7.43 -5.88
N ARG A 93 13.96 -7.08 -5.46
CA ARG A 93 14.82 -7.97 -4.68
C ARG A 93 14.33 -8.06 -3.24
N THR A 94 14.82 -9.07 -2.53
CA THR A 94 14.53 -9.27 -1.11
C THR A 94 15.60 -8.64 -0.25
N GLN A 95 15.19 -8.00 0.84
CA GLN A 95 16.06 -7.64 1.96
C GLN A 95 15.57 -8.34 3.24
N THR A 96 16.48 -8.94 4.00
CA THR A 96 16.15 -9.77 5.16
C THR A 96 16.24 -8.97 6.45
N VAL A 97 15.18 -9.02 7.26
CA VAL A 97 15.18 -8.48 8.62
C VAL A 97 16.14 -9.29 9.49
N ARG A 98 17.07 -8.59 10.14
CA ARG A 98 18.04 -9.18 11.07
C ARG A 98 17.58 -9.04 12.51
N ASN A 99 16.96 -7.91 12.86
CA ASN A 99 16.47 -7.65 14.20
C ASN A 99 15.40 -6.57 14.19
N THR A 100 14.43 -6.67 15.10
CA THR A 100 13.39 -5.65 15.35
C THR A 100 13.36 -5.36 16.84
N VAL A 101 13.53 -4.08 17.22
CA VAL A 101 13.52 -3.65 18.63
C VAL A 101 12.57 -2.48 18.81
N VAL A 102 11.66 -2.60 19.77
CA VAL A 102 10.84 -1.48 20.24
C VAL A 102 11.54 -0.82 21.41
N LYS A 103 11.70 0.50 21.37
CA LYS A 103 12.28 1.29 22.47
C LYS A 103 11.29 2.32 22.98
N PRO A 104 11.26 2.62 24.30
CA PRO A 104 10.48 3.71 24.88
C PRO A 104 11.15 5.07 24.57
N LYS A 105 11.23 5.39 23.28
CA LYS A 105 11.79 6.63 22.75
C LYS A 105 10.72 7.34 21.92
N PRO A 106 10.42 8.61 22.20
CA PRO A 106 9.46 9.36 21.41
C PRO A 106 9.83 9.43 19.92
N LEU A 107 8.82 9.28 19.05
CA LEU A 107 8.95 9.36 17.60
C LEU A 107 7.90 10.30 17.03
N LYS A 108 8.32 11.25 16.19
CA LYS A 108 7.42 11.93 15.25
C LYS A 108 7.41 11.15 13.94
N ALA A 109 6.42 10.28 13.75
CA ALA A 109 6.29 9.47 12.55
C ALA A 109 5.42 10.20 11.51
N TYR A 110 5.84 10.13 10.25
CA TYR A 110 5.10 10.70 9.13
C TYR A 110 4.51 9.57 8.26
N ASN A 111 3.38 9.85 7.63
CA ASN A 111 2.73 8.97 6.66
C ASN A 111 2.30 9.80 5.45
N LEU A 112 2.21 9.16 4.28
CA LEU A 112 1.79 9.77 3.02
C LEU A 112 0.56 9.05 2.50
N THR A 113 -0.43 9.79 1.99
CA THR A 113 -1.42 9.20 1.09
C THR A 113 -0.90 9.36 -0.33
N VAL A 114 -0.75 8.22 -1.01
CA VAL A 114 -0.29 8.17 -2.40
C VAL A 114 -1.48 7.78 -3.26
N ALA A 115 -1.69 8.53 -4.35
CA ALA A 115 -2.79 8.29 -5.27
C ALA A 115 -2.74 6.89 -5.89
N ASP A 116 -3.92 6.32 -6.09
CA ASP A 116 -4.21 5.02 -6.73
C ASP A 116 -3.68 3.79 -5.97
N TRP A 117 -2.39 3.77 -5.65
CA TRP A 117 -1.69 2.56 -5.21
C TRP A 117 -1.43 2.51 -3.72
N HIS A 118 -1.57 3.62 -3.00
CA HIS A 118 -1.55 3.64 -1.53
C HIS A 118 -0.28 3.06 -0.89
N THR A 119 0.79 2.93 -1.66
CA THR A 119 2.08 2.42 -1.22
C THR A 119 3.19 3.36 -1.66
N TYR A 120 4.36 3.19 -1.06
CA TYR A 120 5.59 3.89 -1.43
C TYR A 120 6.80 3.12 -0.92
N PHE A 121 8.00 3.58 -1.27
CA PHE A 121 9.26 2.96 -0.84
C PHE A 121 10.04 3.86 0.13
N VAL A 122 10.56 3.25 1.20
CA VAL A 122 11.32 3.95 2.24
C VAL A 122 12.65 3.29 2.57
N LYS A 123 13.68 4.10 2.86
CA LYS A 123 14.98 3.65 3.39
C LYS A 123 15.42 4.43 4.62
N GLY A 124 16.36 3.87 5.39
CA GLY A 124 17.12 4.61 6.40
C GLY A 124 17.88 5.80 5.79
N ASN A 125 18.15 6.85 6.57
CA ASN A 125 18.90 8.03 6.10
C ASN A 125 20.36 7.71 5.77
N GLN A 126 20.95 6.71 6.43
CA GLN A 126 22.31 6.21 6.19
C GLN A 126 22.29 4.82 5.53
N ALA A 127 21.20 4.47 4.84
CA ALA A 127 21.06 3.13 4.27
C ALA A 127 21.98 2.95 3.06
N GLU A 128 22.65 1.82 3.02
CA GLU A 128 23.45 1.35 1.88
C GLU A 128 22.61 0.55 0.88
N THR A 129 21.39 0.19 1.27
CA THR A 129 20.44 -0.59 0.47
C THR A 129 19.37 0.30 -0.18
N GLU A 130 18.60 -0.29 -1.10
CA GLU A 130 17.38 0.29 -1.66
C GLU A 130 16.28 0.47 -0.60
N GLY A 131 15.27 1.26 -0.93
CA GLY A 131 14.05 1.37 -0.13
C GLY A 131 13.22 0.10 -0.14
N VAL A 132 12.45 -0.09 0.93
CA VAL A 132 11.52 -1.20 1.12
C VAL A 132 10.08 -0.74 0.94
N TRP A 133 9.22 -1.64 0.50
CA TRP A 133 7.82 -1.37 0.18
C TRP A 133 6.92 -1.27 1.42
N VAL A 134 6.24 -0.14 1.58
CA VAL A 134 5.35 0.17 2.70
C VAL A 134 3.99 0.66 2.22
N HIS A 135 2.96 0.52 3.06
CA HIS A 135 1.60 0.94 2.76
C HIS A 135 1.19 2.14 3.62
N ASN A 136 0.40 3.05 3.06
CA ASN A 136 -0.23 4.16 3.79
C ASN A 136 -1.35 3.75 4.78
N SER A 137 -1.76 2.47 4.81
CA SER A 137 -2.84 1.98 5.67
C SER A 137 -2.37 1.98 7.12
N CYS A 138 -2.73 3.02 7.88
CA CYS A 138 -2.82 2.87 9.32
C CYS A 138 -4.12 2.12 9.62
N PRO A 139 -4.09 0.96 10.30
CA PRO A 139 -5.31 0.41 10.86
C PRO A 139 -5.97 1.52 11.69
N PRO A 140 -7.25 1.87 11.49
CA PRO A 140 -7.88 2.89 12.28
C PRO A 140 -7.75 2.50 13.76
N LYS A 141 -7.24 3.42 14.59
CA LYS A 141 -7.39 3.28 16.04
C LYS A 141 -8.88 3.08 16.28
N ARG A 142 -9.28 1.99 16.94
CA ARG A 142 -10.68 1.77 17.33
C ARG A 142 -11.05 2.86 18.35
N THR A 143 -11.46 4.03 17.89
CA THR A 143 -12.19 5.00 18.69
C THR A 143 -13.66 4.59 18.60
N GLY A 144 -14.24 4.28 19.75
CA GLY A 144 -15.63 3.85 19.83
C GLY A 144 -16.60 4.91 19.28
N SER A 145 -17.71 4.40 18.74
CA SER A 145 -19.03 5.03 18.72
C SER A 145 -19.18 6.37 17.98
N SER A 146 -19.78 6.30 16.79
CA SER A 146 -21.08 6.96 16.58
C SER A 146 -21.82 6.31 15.42
N LYS A 147 -22.91 5.62 15.73
CA LYS A 147 -23.95 5.25 14.77
C LYS A 147 -24.65 6.57 14.42
N ASN A 148 -24.52 7.05 13.17
CA ASN A 148 -25.50 7.89 12.45
C ASN A 148 -24.83 8.72 11.35
N GLU A 149 -24.16 8.11 10.37
CA GLU A 149 -23.83 8.80 9.12
C GLU A 149 -24.09 7.87 7.93
N LYS A 150 -24.77 8.38 6.90
CA LYS A 150 -25.21 7.66 5.70
C LYS A 150 -24.01 6.97 5.03
N HIS A 151 -23.94 5.65 5.13
CA HIS A 151 -22.87 4.86 4.51
C HIS A 151 -23.07 4.74 2.99
N GLY A 152 -22.51 5.67 2.23
CA GLY A 152 -21.98 5.36 0.89
C GLY A 152 -20.65 4.64 1.06
N ASP A 153 -20.35 3.62 0.24
CA ASP A 153 -19.20 2.72 0.40
C ASP A 153 -17.81 3.35 0.14
N GLY A 154 -17.72 4.69 0.15
CA GLY A 154 -16.48 5.45 0.01
C GLY A 154 -15.65 5.10 -1.23
N GLY A 155 -16.28 4.58 -2.29
CA GLY A 155 -15.58 4.14 -3.50
C GLY A 155 -14.79 2.83 -3.35
N ARG A 156 -14.87 2.14 -2.20
CA ARG A 156 -14.17 0.87 -1.97
C ARG A 156 -14.59 -0.22 -2.95
N SER A 157 -15.85 -0.23 -3.40
CA SER A 157 -16.31 -1.19 -4.41
C SER A 157 -15.76 -0.91 -5.82
N GLN A 158 -15.50 0.35 -6.18
CA GLN A 158 -14.86 0.71 -7.46
C GLN A 158 -13.42 0.21 -7.48
N ILE A 159 -12.66 0.54 -6.44
CA ILE A 159 -11.25 0.11 -6.32
C ILE A 159 -11.14 -1.42 -6.41
N SER A 160 -11.99 -2.15 -5.67
CA SER A 160 -12.00 -3.62 -5.73
C SER A 160 -12.41 -4.18 -7.10
N ALA A 161 -13.33 -3.50 -7.81
CA ALA A 161 -13.75 -3.89 -9.14
C ALA A 161 -12.66 -3.63 -10.19
N GLU A 162 -11.99 -2.48 -10.12
CA GLU A 162 -10.87 -2.10 -10.98
C GLU A 162 -9.71 -3.09 -10.84
N SER A 163 -9.34 -3.46 -9.61
CA SER A 163 -8.33 -4.50 -9.36
C SER A 163 -8.68 -5.84 -10.03
N LYS A 164 -9.91 -6.31 -9.89
CA LYS A 164 -10.37 -7.57 -10.53
C LYS A 164 -10.40 -7.47 -12.05
N ILE A 165 -10.74 -6.30 -12.60
CA ILE A 165 -10.71 -6.04 -14.03
C ILE A 165 -9.26 -6.09 -14.56
N ALA A 166 -8.31 -5.49 -13.85
CA ALA A 166 -6.90 -5.54 -14.22
C ALA A 166 -6.35 -6.97 -14.21
N GLU A 167 -6.64 -7.76 -13.16
CA GLU A 167 -6.24 -9.17 -13.07
C GLU A 167 -6.80 -10.00 -14.23
N LEU A 168 -8.09 -9.84 -14.56
CA LEU A 168 -8.72 -10.53 -15.68
C LEU A 168 -8.14 -10.08 -17.02
N THR A 169 -7.82 -8.81 -17.17
CA THR A 169 -7.23 -8.28 -18.41
C THR A 169 -5.84 -8.86 -18.63
N ASN A 170 -5.02 -8.98 -17.59
CA ASN A 170 -3.69 -9.60 -17.65
C ASN A 170 -3.72 -11.09 -18.01
N LYS A 171 -4.84 -11.79 -17.76
CA LYS A 171 -5.03 -13.19 -18.20
C LYS A 171 -5.19 -13.31 -19.72
N ILE A 172 -5.49 -12.23 -20.44
CA ILE A 172 -5.63 -12.25 -21.90
C ILE A 172 -4.23 -12.22 -22.54
N ILE A 173 -3.77 -13.38 -23.00
CA ILE A 173 -2.49 -13.54 -23.71
C ILE A 173 -2.70 -13.67 -25.24
N PRO A 174 -1.71 -13.30 -26.06
CA PRO A 174 -1.67 -13.68 -27.47
C PRO A 174 -1.76 -15.21 -27.63
N GLY A 175 -2.54 -15.70 -28.59
CA GLY A 175 -2.74 -17.15 -28.83
C GLY A 175 -3.87 -17.81 -28.04
N MET A 176 -4.50 -17.10 -27.09
CA MET A 176 -5.69 -17.58 -26.38
C MET A 176 -6.85 -17.87 -27.33
N SER A 177 -7.61 -18.96 -27.08
CA SER A 177 -8.77 -19.30 -27.92
C SER A 177 -9.84 -18.19 -27.88
N LYS A 178 -10.57 -18.03 -28.99
CA LYS A 178 -11.66 -17.03 -29.09
C LYS A 178 -12.68 -17.18 -27.94
N ASN A 179 -13.02 -18.42 -27.58
CA ASN A 179 -13.98 -18.72 -26.53
C ASN A 179 -13.48 -18.34 -25.13
N GLU A 180 -12.20 -18.60 -24.80
CA GLU A 180 -11.62 -18.19 -23.52
C GLU A 180 -11.54 -16.67 -23.40
N ARG A 181 -11.08 -16.01 -24.47
CA ARG A 181 -11.02 -14.54 -24.52
C ARG A 181 -12.40 -13.92 -24.32
N LEU A 182 -13.44 -14.51 -24.92
CA LEU A 182 -14.82 -14.05 -24.78
C LEU A 182 -15.32 -14.23 -23.33
N LYS A 183 -15.06 -15.37 -22.70
CA LYS A 183 -15.41 -15.62 -21.29
C LYS A 183 -14.77 -14.59 -20.34
N ILE A 184 -13.49 -14.27 -20.55
CA ILE A 184 -12.79 -13.27 -19.72
C ILE A 184 -13.39 -11.87 -19.94
N LYS A 185 -13.59 -11.46 -21.19
CA LYS A 185 -14.24 -10.17 -21.52
C LYS A 185 -15.64 -10.04 -20.89
N GLN A 186 -16.42 -11.13 -20.90
CA GLN A 186 -17.74 -11.14 -20.27
C GLN A 186 -17.66 -10.97 -18.74
N LYS A 187 -16.69 -11.60 -18.08
CA LYS A 187 -16.44 -11.39 -16.64
C LYS A 187 -16.09 -9.94 -16.32
N ILE A 188 -15.18 -9.34 -17.10
CA ILE A 188 -14.79 -7.92 -16.98
C ILE A 188 -16.03 -7.03 -17.08
N LYS A 189 -16.88 -7.24 -18.10
CA LYS A 189 -18.12 -6.46 -18.31
C LYS A 189 -19.08 -6.58 -17.12
N ASN A 190 -19.24 -7.78 -16.56
CA ASN A 190 -20.12 -8.01 -15.41
C ASN A 190 -19.61 -7.31 -14.15
N ILE A 191 -18.30 -7.34 -13.89
CA ILE A 191 -17.68 -6.65 -12.75
C ILE A 191 -17.86 -5.14 -12.86
N ALA A 192 -17.57 -4.56 -14.03
CA ALA A 192 -17.74 -3.13 -14.28
C ALA A 192 -19.21 -2.68 -14.11
N LYS A 193 -20.17 -3.48 -14.60
CA LYS A 193 -21.61 -3.22 -14.43
C LYS A 193 -22.03 -3.24 -12.97
N ASN A 194 -21.55 -4.22 -12.19
CA ASN A 194 -21.87 -4.33 -10.77
C ASN A 194 -21.26 -3.20 -9.94
N ALA A 195 -20.03 -2.77 -10.26
CA ALA A 195 -19.41 -1.61 -9.61
C ALA A 195 -20.22 -0.33 -9.85
N ASN A 196 -20.62 -0.08 -11.10
CA ASN A 196 -21.44 1.09 -11.46
C ASN A 196 -22.85 1.07 -10.85
N ARG A 197 -23.43 -0.10 -10.60
CA ARG A 197 -24.71 -0.23 -9.89
C ARG A 197 -24.58 0.15 -8.42
N LYS A 198 -23.52 -0.31 -7.76
CA LYS A 198 -23.25 0.00 -6.35
C LYS A 198 -22.95 1.47 -6.11
N THR A 199 -22.27 2.12 -7.04
CA THR A 199 -21.91 3.55 -6.93
C THR A 199 -23.10 4.48 -7.17
N LYS A 200 -24.08 4.05 -7.98
CA LYS A 200 -25.30 4.81 -8.23
C LYS A 200 -26.37 4.64 -7.13
N GLY A 201 -26.14 3.77 -6.15
CA GLY A 201 -27.15 3.38 -5.16
C GLY A 201 -28.30 2.64 -5.86
N GLU A 202 -28.33 1.31 -5.75
CA GLU A 202 -29.50 0.56 -6.22
C GLU A 202 -30.72 0.97 -5.38
N GLU A 203 -31.61 1.77 -5.98
CA GLU A 203 -32.98 1.99 -5.51
C GLU A 203 -33.68 0.62 -5.49
N HIS A 204 -33.64 -0.04 -4.35
CA HIS A 204 -34.68 -0.99 -4.01
C HIS A 204 -35.96 -0.20 -3.85
N GLY A 205 -36.68 -0.04 -4.96
CA GLY A 205 -38.07 0.39 -4.95
C GLY A 205 -38.83 -0.52 -3.98
N ARG A 206 -39.08 -0.01 -2.77
CA ARG A 206 -40.18 -0.46 -1.93
C ARG A 206 -41.43 -0.29 -2.78
N ARG A 207 -41.91 -1.38 -3.39
CA ARG A 207 -43.31 -1.46 -3.77
C ARG A 207 -44.10 -1.22 -2.49
N GLY A 208 -44.71 -0.04 -2.42
CA GLY A 208 -45.68 0.30 -1.41
C GLY A 208 -46.97 -0.49 -1.63
N ARG A 209 -47.65 -0.70 -0.51
CA ARG A 209 -48.87 -1.49 -0.27
C ARG A 209 -48.69 -3.00 -0.18
#